data_AF-A0A9P7EQL1-F1
#
_entry.id   AF-A0A9P7EQL1-F1
#
_cell.length_a   1.000
_cell.length_b   1.000
_cell.length_c   1.000
_cell.angle_alpha   90.00
_cell.angle_beta   90.00
_cell.angle_gamma   90.00
#
_symmetry.space_group_name_H-M   'P 1'
#
loop_
_entity.id
_entity.type
_entity.pdbx_description
1 polymer ?
#
loop_
_entity_poly.entity_id
_entity_poly.type
_entity_poly.pdbx_seq_one_letter_code
_entity_poly.pdbx_strand_id
1 'polypeptide(L)' 'KHFKVVRAHEEITHLNVEIARLHAWIDQEDAHLSSVATSLLASNPLLSQEVQHRYEERHRVNNVHRARLQVIYDLPGYSG' A
#
# COMPACT_ATOMS: atom_id res chain seq x y z
N LYS A 1 27.48 20.62 -9.08
CA LYS A 1 26.14 20.88 -8.47
C LYS A 1 24.99 20.64 -9.45
N HIS A 2 25.09 21.04 -10.73
CA HIS A 2 24.05 20.87 -11.76
C HIS A 2 23.48 19.44 -11.90
N PHE A 3 24.32 18.42 -12.10
CA PHE A 3 23.83 17.04 -12.28
C PHE A 3 23.04 16.46 -11.10
N LYS A 4 23.36 16.87 -9.86
CA LYS A 4 22.59 16.44 -8.67
C LYS A 4 21.17 16.99 -8.70
N VAL A 5 21.01 18.22 -9.17
CA VAL A 5 19.69 18.87 -9.31
C VAL A 5 18.90 18.21 -10.44
N VAL A 6 19.52 17.93 -11.59
CA VAL A 6 18.86 17.22 -12.70
C VAL A 6 18.36 15.85 -12.25
N ARG A 7 19.21 15.07 -11.57
CA ARG A 7 18.83 13.76 -11.04
C ARG A 7 17.72 13.82 -10.01
N ALA A 8 17.68 14.85 -9.17
CA ALA A 8 16.59 15.02 -8.20
C ALA A 8 15.23 15.23 -8.88
N HIS A 9 15.17 15.96 -10.01
CA HIS A 9 13.92 16.14 -10.76
C HIS A 9 13.47 14.86 -11.46
N GLU A 10 14.41 14.09 -12.02
CA GLU A 10 14.13 12.76 -12.57
C GLU A 10 13.55 11.84 -11.49
N GLU A 11 14.17 11.83 -10.31
CA GLU A 11 13.75 10.99 -9.18
C GLU A 11 12.35 11.37 -8.69
N ILE A 12 12.02 12.67 -8.59
CA ILE A 12 10.66 13.12 -8.23
C ILE A 12 9.62 12.54 -9.20
N THR A 13 9.91 12.59 -10.51
CA THR A 13 8.99 12.07 -11.53
C THR A 13 8.80 10.55 -11.39
N HIS A 14 9.88 9.81 -11.12
CA HIS A 14 9.83 8.38 -10.90
C HIS A 14 9.07 8.01 -9.63
N LEU A 15 9.32 8.75 -8.53
CA LEU A 15 8.67 8.50 -7.25
C LEU A 15 7.16 8.67 -7.32
N ASN A 16 6.63 9.65 -8.07
CA ASN A 16 5.18 9.81 -8.24
C ASN A 16 4.52 8.49 -8.71
N VAL A 17 5.10 7.85 -9.74
CA VAL A 17 4.61 6.55 -10.25
C VAL A 17 4.73 5.44 -9.21
N GLU A 18 5.85 5.34 -8.52
CA GLU A 18 6.09 4.28 -7.54
C GLU A 18 5.21 4.42 -6.29
N ILE A 19 4.91 5.65 -5.87
CA ILE A 19 4.02 5.93 -4.75
C ILE A 19 2.59 5.43 -5.07
N ALA A 20 2.08 5.71 -6.28
CA ALA A 20 0.79 5.20 -6.72
C ALA A 20 0.75 3.67 -6.78
N ARG A 21 1.83 3.04 -7.28
CA ARG A 21 1.98 1.57 -7.30
C ARG A 21 1.99 0.96 -5.91
N LEU A 22 2.71 1.58 -4.96
CA LEU A 22 2.74 1.14 -3.57
C LEU A 22 1.35 1.18 -2.95
N HIS A 23 0.58 2.24 -3.18
CA HIS A 23 -0.80 2.33 -2.69
C HIS A 23 -1.67 1.21 -3.28
N ALA A 24 -1.62 1.02 -4.61
CA ALA A 24 -2.38 -0.04 -5.27
C ALA A 24 -2.03 -1.44 -4.74
N TRP A 25 -0.74 -1.70 -4.47
CA TRP A 25 -0.30 -2.96 -3.88
C TRP A 25 -0.86 -3.18 -2.47
N ILE A 26 -0.85 -2.14 -1.62
CA ILE A 26 -1.43 -2.18 -0.27
C ILE A 26 -2.92 -2.54 -0.32
N ASP A 27 -3.67 -1.92 -1.21
CA ASP A 27 -5.12 -2.17 -1.33
C ASP A 27 -5.42 -3.56 -1.89
N GLN A 28 -4.61 -4.03 -2.85
CA GLN A 28 -4.73 -5.39 -3.39
C GLN A 28 -4.44 -6.46 -2.34
N GLU A 29 -3.42 -6.26 -1.51
CA GLU A 29 -3.08 -7.22 -0.46
C GLU A 29 -4.19 -7.31 0.61
N ASP A 30 -4.69 -6.17 1.07
CA ASP A 30 -5.81 -6.12 2.03
C ASP A 30 -7.05 -6.82 1.48
N ALA A 31 -7.41 -6.54 0.23
CA ALA A 31 -8.56 -7.17 -0.44
C ALA A 31 -8.36 -8.68 -0.62
N HIS A 32 -7.14 -9.11 -0.97
CA HIS A 32 -6.81 -10.52 -1.14
C HIS A 32 -6.95 -11.30 0.18
N LEU A 33 -6.33 -10.82 1.26
CA LEU A 33 -6.38 -11.50 2.56
C LEU A 33 -7.80 -11.59 3.12
N SER A 34 -8.56 -10.50 3.03
CA SER A 34 -9.97 -10.48 3.46
C SER A 34 -10.84 -11.46 2.64
N SER A 35 -10.64 -11.50 1.32
CA SER A 35 -11.34 -12.44 0.43
C SER A 35 -10.99 -13.90 0.74
N VAL A 36 -9.71 -14.20 0.97
CA VAL A 36 -9.26 -15.55 1.33
C VAL A 36 -9.85 -15.97 2.67
N ALA A 37 -9.80 -15.13 3.70
CA ALA A 37 -10.41 -15.41 5.01
C ALA A 37 -11.91 -15.74 4.86
N THR A 38 -12.63 -14.94 4.08
CA THR A 38 -14.06 -15.14 3.81
C THR A 38 -14.33 -16.46 3.07
N SER A 39 -13.55 -16.78 2.04
CA SER A 39 -13.73 -18.00 1.26
C SER A 39 -13.47 -19.29 2.06
N LEU A 40 -12.57 -19.21 3.04
CA LEU A 40 -12.21 -20.34 3.90
C LEU A 40 -13.21 -20.57 5.04
N LEU A 41 -14.08 -19.60 5.35
CA LEU A 41 -14.96 -19.66 6.52
C LEU A 41 -15.86 -20.91 6.51
N ALA A 42 -16.36 -21.30 5.33
CA ALA A 42 -17.27 -22.45 5.20
C ALA A 42 -16.53 -23.80 5.21
N SER A 43 -15.30 -23.86 4.70
CA SER A 43 -14.57 -25.12 4.48
C SER A 43 -13.54 -25.41 5.56
N ASN A 44 -12.91 -24.37 6.13
CA ASN A 44 -11.90 -24.48 7.17
C ASN A 44 -11.91 -23.23 8.09
N PRO A 45 -12.82 -23.20 9.08
CA PRO A 45 -12.99 -22.04 9.97
C PRO A 45 -11.73 -21.66 10.76
N LEU A 46 -10.92 -22.65 11.16
CA LEU A 46 -9.68 -22.40 11.92
C LEU A 46 -8.65 -21.67 11.05
N LEU A 47 -8.50 -22.11 9.79
CA LEU A 47 -7.61 -21.43 8.85
C LEU A 47 -8.14 -20.05 8.47
N SER A 48 -9.46 -19.91 8.30
CA SER A 48 -10.11 -18.60 8.08
C SER A 48 -9.77 -17.60 9.19
N GLN A 49 -9.89 -18.02 10.46
CA GLN A 49 -9.56 -17.17 11.61
C GLN A 49 -8.09 -16.78 11.64
N GLU A 50 -7.18 -17.69 11.33
CA GLU A 50 -5.74 -17.42 11.26
C GLU A 50 -5.38 -16.45 10.12
N VAL A 51 -6.03 -16.55 8.97
CA VAL A 51 -5.88 -15.59 7.86
C VAL A 51 -6.45 -14.22 8.25
N GLN A 52 -7.61 -14.20 8.92
CA GLN A 52 -8.23 -12.97 9.42
C GLN A 52 -7.33 -12.25 10.44
N HIS A 53 -6.68 -13.00 11.34
CA HIS A 53 -5.73 -12.43 12.29
C HIS A 53 -4.54 -11.77 11.57
N ARG A 54 -3.97 -12.44 10.55
CA ARG A 54 -2.91 -11.86 9.71
C ARG A 54 -3.37 -10.62 8.94
N TYR A 55 -4.59 -10.64 8.41
CA TYR A 55 -5.20 -9.49 7.77
C TYR A 55 -5.25 -8.31 8.74
N GLU A 56 -5.77 -8.49 9.96
CA GLU A 56 -5.89 -7.41 10.94
C GLU A 56 -4.54 -6.81 11.36
N GLU A 57 -3.53 -7.65 11.56
CA GLU A 57 -2.17 -7.21 11.84
C GLU A 57 -1.60 -6.34 10.73
N ARG A 58 -1.69 -6.81 9.48
CA ARG A 58 -1.19 -6.09 8.31
C ARG A 58 -2.00 -4.83 8.02
N HIS A 59 -3.32 -4.92 8.10
CA HIS A 59 -4.23 -3.80 7.86
C HIS A 59 -3.91 -2.61 8.77
N ARG A 60 -3.57 -2.86 10.05
CA ARG A 60 -3.12 -1.80 10.98
C ARG A 60 -1.86 -1.09 10.48
N VAL A 61 -0.87 -1.84 10.01
CA VAL A 61 0.38 -1.28 9.46
C VAL A 61 0.10 -0.54 8.13
N ASN A 62 -0.70 -1.15 7.26
CA ASN A 62 -1.13 -0.58 5.99
C ASN A 62 -1.89 0.73 6.16
N ASN A 63 -2.68 0.89 7.23
CA ASN A 63 -3.35 2.16 7.53
C ASN A 63 -2.36 3.29 7.88
N VAL A 64 -1.24 2.97 8.54
CA VAL A 64 -0.16 3.94 8.75
C VAL A 64 0.49 4.33 7.41
N HIS A 65 0.69 3.36 6.52
CA HIS A 65 1.20 3.62 5.17
C HIS A 65 0.25 4.49 4.35
N ARG A 66 -1.06 4.19 4.33
CA ARG A 66 -2.08 5.00 3.66
C ARG A 66 -2.09 6.44 4.17
N ALA A 67 -2.01 6.64 5.49
CA ALA A 67 -1.95 7.98 6.07
C ALA A 67 -0.72 8.77 5.59
N ARG A 68 0.44 8.12 5.45
CA ARG A 68 1.66 8.74 4.93
C ARG A 68 1.59 9.01 3.42
N LEU A 69 1.02 8.07 2.66
CA LEU A 69 0.80 8.24 1.22
C LEU A 69 -0.13 9.42 0.96
N GLN A 70 -1.18 9.59 1.76
CA GLN A 70 -2.07 10.75 1.65
C GLN A 70 -1.32 12.07 1.84
N VAL A 71 -0.43 12.16 2.84
CA VAL A 71 0.42 13.35 3.03
C VAL A 71 1.29 13.63 1.79
N ILE A 72 1.77 12.58 1.11
CA ILE A 72 2.56 12.74 -0.12
C ILE A 72 1.69 13.23 -1.28
N TYR A 73 0.46 12.73 -1.40
CA TYR A 73 -0.50 13.20 -2.41
C TYR A 73 -0.84 14.67 -2.26
N ASP A 74 -0.83 15.17 -1.03
CA ASP A 74 -1.10 16.57 -0.71
C ASP A 74 0.13 17.49 -0.94
N LEU A 75 1.30 16.94 -1.31
CA LEU A 75 2.50 17.74 -1.55
C LEU A 75 2.43 18.54 -2.85
N PRO A 76 2.84 19.81 -2.85
CA PRO A 76 3.03 20.58 -4.08
C PRO A 76 4.03 19.90 -5.02
N GLY A 77 3.62 19.67 -6.27
CA GLY A 77 4.45 19.02 -7.28
C GLY A 77 4.29 17.50 -7.36
N TYR A 78 3.47 16.89 -6.50
CA TYR A 78 2.97 15.55 -6.76
C TYR A 78 2.07 15.58 -8.01
N SER A 79 2.31 14.65 -8.94
CA SER A 79 1.66 14.68 -10.26
C SER A 79 0.90 13.40 -10.63
N GLY A 80 0.79 12.43 -9.72
CA GLY A 80 0.07 11.18 -9.98
C GLY A 80 0.48 10.08 -9.06
#